data_AF-A0AAX1U816-F1
#
_entry.id   AF-A0AAX1U816-F1
#
_cell.length_a   1.000
_cell.length_b   1.000
_cell.length_c   1.000
_cell.angle_alpha   90.00
_cell.angle_beta   90.00
_cell.angle_gamma   90.00
#
_symmetry.space_group_name_H-M   'P 1'
#
loop_
_entity.id
_entity.type
_entity.pdbx_description
1 polymer ?
#
loop_
_entity_poly.entity_id
_entity_poly.type
_entity_poly.pdbx_seq_one_letter_code
_entity_poly.pdbx_strand_id
1 'polypeptide(L)'
;MYLFDFFHSLTLLDKEKIPDISIFPDQDVFYFGYCEKDDIKDVICGNDHYYVAYVYRNDVKKLNYLGIDYIVEYIEELNREPYYTFPGEYAAIYEAVWLFDELNVIDNPFFNMVLSVPLPSISSSLSDENTDDELTIVDFQGNPLIKKLYMAQFMYYIKKYLAVKSKQYAKVKIETDTLLKVRLIHVLKDYLQNIPLNYKSQIYTKENNPEFDDFVQQIGSIAEHELWD
;
A
#
# COMPACT_ATOMS: atom_id res chain seq x y z
N MET A 1 18.97 14.14 5.22
CA MET A 1 19.15 12.72 4.84
C MET A 1 17.81 12.28 4.32
N TYR A 2 17.72 11.90 3.07
CA TYR A 2 16.41 11.78 2.43
C TYR A 2 15.60 10.60 2.99
N LEU A 3 16.22 9.52 3.46
CA LEU A 3 15.50 8.40 4.08
C LEU A 3 14.91 8.79 5.42
N PHE A 4 15.67 9.54 6.23
CA PHE A 4 15.16 10.11 7.47
C PHE A 4 13.96 11.02 7.22
N ASP A 5 14.07 11.94 6.25
CA ASP A 5 13.00 12.84 5.87
C ASP A 5 11.79 12.08 5.29
N PHE A 6 12.03 10.96 4.60
CA PHE A 6 11.00 10.07 4.07
C PHE A 6 10.20 9.41 5.19
N PHE A 7 10.82 8.73 6.14
CA PHE A 7 10.10 8.08 7.22
C PHE A 7 9.28 9.07 8.06
N HIS A 8 9.84 10.26 8.34
CA HIS A 8 9.10 11.31 9.05
C HIS A 8 7.97 11.95 8.23
N SER A 9 7.91 11.69 6.92
CA SER A 9 6.81 12.16 6.06
C SER A 9 5.62 11.20 5.99
N LEU A 10 5.75 9.98 6.53
CA LEU A 10 4.72 8.93 6.48
C LEU A 10 3.62 9.10 7.54
N THR A 11 3.26 10.33 7.90
CA THR A 11 2.36 10.64 9.03
C THR A 11 0.97 10.00 8.95
N LEU A 12 0.46 9.70 7.74
CA LEU A 12 -0.82 9.00 7.59
C LEU A 12 -0.71 7.49 7.87
N LEU A 13 0.51 6.93 7.85
CA LEU A 13 0.78 5.55 8.22
C LEU A 13 1.17 5.38 9.69
N ASP A 14 1.00 6.43 10.50
CA ASP A 14 1.11 6.33 11.95
C ASP A 14 -0.06 5.51 12.50
N LYS A 15 0.20 4.62 13.46
CA LYS A 15 -0.81 3.73 14.05
C LYS A 15 -2.06 4.47 14.54
N GLU A 16 -1.91 5.70 15.03
CA GLU A 16 -3.00 6.55 15.51
C GLU A 16 -3.92 7.09 14.40
N LYS A 17 -3.46 7.08 13.14
CA LYS A 17 -4.19 7.57 11.97
C LYS A 17 -4.88 6.47 11.18
N ILE A 18 -4.38 5.24 11.28
CA ILE A 18 -4.93 4.10 10.54
C ILE A 18 -6.32 3.76 11.09
N PRO A 19 -7.33 3.63 10.22
CA PRO A 19 -8.66 3.22 10.64
C PRO A 19 -8.64 1.82 11.26
N ASP A 20 -9.41 1.62 12.33
CA ASP A 20 -9.62 0.30 12.90
C ASP A 20 -10.43 -0.56 11.91
N ILE A 21 -9.82 -1.63 11.41
CA ILE A 21 -10.47 -2.61 10.52
C ILE A 21 -11.07 -3.80 11.26
N SER A 22 -10.87 -3.91 12.58
CA SER A 22 -11.52 -4.97 13.39
C SER A 22 -13.04 -4.76 13.52
N ILE A 23 -13.56 -3.63 13.04
CA ILE A 23 -14.99 -3.40 12.89
C ILE A 23 -15.63 -4.34 11.86
N PHE A 24 -14.84 -4.82 10.89
CA PHE A 24 -15.32 -5.74 9.87
C PHE A 24 -15.51 -7.13 10.49
N PRO A 25 -16.58 -7.86 10.15
CA PRO A 25 -16.76 -9.23 10.59
C PRO A 25 -15.54 -10.09 10.22
N ASP A 26 -14.93 -10.69 11.23
CA ASP A 26 -13.62 -11.34 11.10
C ASP A 26 -13.66 -12.57 10.19
N GLN A 27 -14.77 -13.33 10.11
CA GLN A 27 -14.92 -14.51 9.25
C GLN A 27 -16.37 -14.83 8.86
N ASP A 28 -16.51 -15.65 7.81
CA ASP A 28 -17.76 -16.28 7.36
C ASP A 28 -18.83 -15.31 6.82
N VAL A 29 -18.37 -14.24 6.18
CA VAL A 29 -19.22 -13.26 5.47
C VAL A 29 -18.88 -13.17 3.99
N PHE A 30 -19.85 -12.77 3.18
CA PHE A 30 -19.63 -12.31 1.81
C PHE A 30 -19.83 -10.80 1.75
N TYR A 31 -18.83 -10.08 1.24
CA TYR A 31 -18.89 -8.64 0.98
C TYR A 31 -19.38 -8.37 -0.45
N PHE A 32 -20.31 -7.43 -0.59
CA PHE A 32 -20.83 -7.00 -1.89
C PHE A 32 -20.23 -5.67 -2.38
N GLY A 33 -19.34 -5.07 -1.59
CA GLY A 33 -18.78 -3.75 -1.83
C GLY A 33 -19.39 -2.69 -0.91
N TYR A 34 -19.15 -1.42 -1.20
CA TYR A 34 -19.74 -0.30 -0.48
C TYR A 34 -20.66 0.54 -1.37
N CYS A 35 -21.64 1.18 -0.75
CA CYS A 35 -22.64 2.02 -1.40
C CYS A 35 -22.92 3.27 -0.57
N GLU A 36 -23.54 4.28 -1.20
CA GLU A 36 -24.06 5.44 -0.49
C GLU A 36 -25.34 5.09 0.26
N LYS A 37 -25.61 5.81 1.34
CA LYS A 37 -26.81 5.67 2.17
C LYS A 37 -28.09 5.77 1.35
N ASP A 38 -28.12 6.68 0.39
CA ASP A 38 -29.29 6.97 -0.42
C ASP A 38 -29.65 5.83 -1.40
N ASP A 39 -28.70 4.93 -1.67
CA ASP A 39 -28.92 3.72 -2.48
C ASP A 39 -29.48 2.54 -1.68
N ILE A 40 -29.49 2.64 -0.34
CA ILE A 40 -29.96 1.58 0.55
C ILE A 40 -31.48 1.67 0.70
N LYS A 41 -32.17 0.60 0.29
CA LYS A 41 -33.65 0.51 0.36
C LYS A 41 -34.16 0.13 1.76
N ASP A 42 -33.29 -0.40 2.60
CA ASP A 42 -33.62 -0.83 3.95
C ASP A 42 -33.50 0.31 4.96
N VAL A 43 -34.23 0.19 6.07
CA VAL A 43 -34.11 1.15 7.18
C VAL A 43 -32.81 0.86 7.93
N ILE A 44 -31.80 1.68 7.69
CA ILE A 44 -30.52 1.63 8.41
C ILE A 44 -30.46 2.67 9.53
N CYS A 45 -29.97 2.25 10.70
CA CYS A 45 -29.69 3.12 11.83
C CYS A 45 -28.24 3.61 11.71
N GLY A 46 -28.04 4.91 11.52
CA GLY A 46 -26.70 5.49 11.36
C GLY A 46 -26.75 6.84 10.64
N ASN A 47 -25.73 7.66 10.83
CA ASN A 47 -25.59 8.96 10.17
C ASN A 47 -24.51 8.95 9.09
N ASP A 48 -23.81 7.83 8.89
CA ASP A 48 -22.78 7.69 7.87
C ASP A 48 -23.37 7.86 6.46
N HIS A 49 -22.54 8.33 5.53
CA HIS A 49 -22.86 8.49 4.12
C HIS A 49 -22.55 7.23 3.32
N TYR A 50 -21.47 6.51 3.64
CA TYR A 50 -21.03 5.29 2.99
C TYR A 50 -21.16 4.08 3.92
N TYR A 51 -21.61 2.96 3.35
CA TYR A 51 -21.74 1.69 4.05
C TYR A 51 -21.14 0.56 3.23
N VAL A 52 -20.46 -0.38 3.90
CA VAL A 52 -20.17 -1.70 3.30
C VAL A 52 -21.36 -2.63 3.49
N ALA A 53 -21.76 -3.33 2.43
CA ALA A 53 -22.84 -4.31 2.46
C ALA A 53 -22.28 -5.73 2.53
N TYR A 54 -22.81 -6.54 3.46
CA TYR A 54 -22.35 -7.91 3.66
C TYR A 54 -23.46 -8.85 4.17
N VAL A 55 -23.29 -10.15 3.94
CA VAL A 55 -24.16 -11.19 4.52
C VAL A 55 -23.32 -12.21 5.28
N TYR A 56 -23.88 -12.79 6.33
CA TYR A 56 -23.28 -13.97 6.96
C TYR A 56 -23.58 -15.21 6.13
N ARG A 57 -22.61 -16.12 6.03
CA ARG A 57 -22.75 -17.38 5.29
C ARG A 57 -23.90 -18.25 5.80
N ASN A 58 -24.18 -18.20 7.11
CA ASN A 58 -25.28 -18.92 7.74
C ASN A 58 -26.64 -18.22 7.61
N ASP A 59 -26.68 -16.96 7.14
CA ASP A 59 -27.90 -16.17 6.96
C ASP A 59 -27.80 -15.26 5.71
N VAL A 60 -27.63 -15.89 4.54
CA VAL A 60 -27.45 -15.18 3.26
C VAL A 60 -28.67 -14.35 2.81
N LYS A 61 -29.81 -14.50 3.49
CA LYS A 61 -31.04 -13.75 3.18
C LYS A 61 -31.09 -12.40 3.87
N LYS A 62 -30.24 -12.17 4.88
CA LYS A 62 -30.18 -10.93 5.64
C LYS A 62 -28.96 -10.12 5.23
N LEU A 63 -29.21 -9.04 4.49
CA LEU A 63 -28.18 -8.06 4.16
C LEU A 63 -27.92 -7.17 5.39
N ASN A 64 -26.65 -6.99 5.72
CA ASN A 64 -26.19 -6.14 6.81
C ASN A 64 -25.37 -5.00 6.23
N TYR A 65 -25.35 -3.89 6.96
CA TYR A 65 -24.68 -2.66 6.57
C TYR A 65 -23.82 -2.16 7.73
N LEU A 66 -22.61 -1.70 7.42
CA LEU A 66 -21.67 -1.14 8.38
C LEU A 66 -21.17 0.20 7.84
N GLY A 67 -21.31 1.27 8.63
CA GLY A 67 -20.86 2.61 8.27
C GLY A 67 -19.34 2.68 8.17
N ILE A 68 -18.82 3.34 7.13
CA ILE A 68 -17.38 3.33 6.78
C ILE A 68 -16.84 4.71 6.41
N ASP A 69 -17.54 5.80 6.74
CA ASP A 69 -17.14 7.16 6.34
C ASP A 69 -15.68 7.47 6.68
N TYR A 70 -15.27 7.16 7.92
CA TYR A 70 -13.90 7.40 8.37
C TYR A 70 -12.84 6.62 7.57
N ILE A 71 -13.19 5.43 7.05
CA ILE A 71 -12.29 4.64 6.19
C ILE A 71 -12.21 5.27 4.80
N VAL A 72 -13.35 5.69 4.25
CA VAL A 72 -13.41 6.34 2.94
C VAL A 72 -12.66 7.68 2.97
N GLU A 73 -12.88 8.50 4.00
CA GLU A 73 -12.18 9.76 4.22
C GLU A 73 -10.67 9.58 4.32
N TYR A 74 -10.21 8.57 5.06
CA TYR A 74 -8.79 8.24 5.17
C TYR A 74 -8.19 7.78 3.82
N ILE A 75 -8.90 6.96 3.05
CA ILE A 75 -8.49 6.56 1.69
C ILE A 75 -8.37 7.80 0.79
N GLU A 76 -9.32 8.73 0.86
CA GLU A 76 -9.26 9.99 0.11
C GLU A 76 -8.05 10.84 0.53
N GLU A 77 -7.75 10.92 1.83
CA GLU A 77 -6.60 11.67 2.34
C GLU A 77 -5.27 11.10 1.82
N LEU A 78 -5.10 9.77 1.84
CA LEU A 78 -3.95 9.08 1.24
C LEU A 78 -3.82 9.40 -0.27
N ASN A 79 -4.94 9.35 -1.00
CA ASN A 79 -4.96 9.55 -2.44
C ASN A 79 -4.69 11.00 -2.88
N ARG A 80 -4.84 11.99 -1.98
CA ARG A 80 -4.50 13.40 -2.26
C ARG A 80 -3.01 13.64 -2.41
N GLU A 81 -2.15 12.72 -1.96
CA GLU A 81 -0.71 12.87 -2.16
C GLU A 81 -0.40 12.91 -3.68
N PRO A 82 0.30 13.96 -4.15
CA PRO A 82 0.65 14.08 -5.55
C PRO A 82 1.79 13.13 -5.94
N TYR A 83 1.74 12.64 -7.18
CA TYR A 83 2.81 11.89 -7.78
C TYR A 83 3.78 12.82 -8.52
N TYR A 84 5.04 12.83 -8.07
CA TYR A 84 6.11 13.64 -8.65
C TYR A 84 7.00 12.83 -9.60
N THR A 85 7.31 13.42 -10.75
CA THR A 85 8.24 12.88 -11.75
C THR A 85 9.48 13.74 -11.91
N PHE A 86 10.64 13.10 -12.09
CA PHE A 86 11.95 13.74 -12.14
C PHE A 86 12.99 12.84 -12.85
N PRO A 87 14.16 13.37 -13.26
CA PRO A 87 15.23 12.53 -13.79
C PRO A 87 15.67 11.47 -12.77
N GLY A 88 15.67 10.18 -13.13
CA GLY A 88 16.01 9.10 -12.18
C GLY A 88 14.80 8.55 -11.38
N GLU A 89 13.59 8.99 -11.67
CA GLU A 89 12.39 8.51 -10.97
C GLU A 89 12.18 6.99 -11.08
N TYR A 90 12.52 6.34 -12.20
CA TYR A 90 12.43 4.88 -12.30
C TYR A 90 13.31 4.18 -11.26
N ALA A 91 14.54 4.68 -11.04
CA ALA A 91 15.42 4.21 -9.99
C ALA A 91 14.77 4.43 -8.60
N ALA A 92 14.17 5.60 -8.38
CA ALA A 92 13.51 5.90 -7.11
C ALA A 92 12.28 5.02 -6.85
N ILE A 93 11.49 4.66 -7.87
CA ILE A 93 10.38 3.70 -7.72
C ILE A 93 10.94 2.31 -7.36
N TYR A 94 12.00 1.87 -8.03
CA TYR A 94 12.66 0.58 -7.75
C TYR A 94 13.19 0.53 -6.32
N GLU A 95 13.90 1.57 -5.88
CA GLU A 95 14.37 1.71 -4.50
C GLU A 95 13.21 1.68 -3.50
N ALA A 96 12.11 2.38 -3.77
CA ALA A 96 10.96 2.40 -2.86
C ALA A 96 10.32 1.01 -2.70
N VAL A 97 10.15 0.28 -3.80
CA VAL A 97 9.64 -1.11 -3.80
C VAL A 97 10.58 -2.02 -3.04
N TRP A 98 11.88 -1.92 -3.29
CA TRP A 98 12.88 -2.72 -2.59
C TRP A 98 12.90 -2.42 -1.09
N LEU A 99 12.92 -1.14 -0.70
CA LEU A 99 12.86 -0.75 0.71
C LEU A 99 11.58 -1.25 1.39
N PHE A 100 10.44 -1.24 0.68
CA PHE A 100 9.20 -1.78 1.22
C PHE A 100 9.32 -3.28 1.50
N ASP A 101 9.94 -4.04 0.61
CA ASP A 101 10.18 -5.49 0.76
C ASP A 101 11.11 -5.79 1.94
N GLU A 102 12.23 -5.08 2.03
CA GLU A 102 13.22 -5.23 3.11
C GLU A 102 12.61 -4.89 4.48
N LEU A 103 11.76 -3.87 4.56
CA LEU A 103 11.10 -3.52 5.81
C LEU A 103 10.03 -4.53 6.23
N ASN A 104 9.51 -5.36 5.32
CA ASN A 104 8.57 -6.42 5.67
C ASN A 104 9.23 -7.67 6.25
N VAL A 105 10.57 -7.78 6.22
CA VAL A 105 11.28 -8.92 6.82
C VAL A 105 11.68 -8.71 8.28
N ILE A 106 11.48 -7.50 8.81
CA ILE A 106 11.74 -7.12 10.21
C ILE A 106 10.45 -6.62 10.88
N ASP A 107 10.47 -6.48 12.21
CA ASP A 107 9.41 -5.74 12.91
C ASP A 107 9.51 -4.23 12.59
N ASN A 108 8.85 -3.81 11.51
CA ASN A 108 8.96 -2.48 10.92
C ASN A 108 8.63 -1.35 11.93
N PRO A 109 9.62 -0.56 12.38
CA PRO A 109 9.39 0.49 13.36
C PRO A 109 9.00 1.84 12.73
N PHE A 110 9.01 1.95 11.39
CA PHE A 110 8.94 3.24 10.69
C PHE A 110 7.53 3.64 10.29
N PHE A 111 6.66 2.68 10.01
CA PHE A 111 5.28 2.93 9.62
C PHE A 111 4.42 1.71 9.86
N ASN A 112 3.11 1.89 9.89
CA ASN A 112 2.14 0.82 10.03
C ASN A 112 1.32 0.68 8.74
N MET A 113 0.95 -0.55 8.42
CA MET A 113 0.01 -0.88 7.35
C MET A 113 -1.15 -1.64 7.95
N VAL A 114 -2.31 -1.56 7.30
CA VAL A 114 -3.51 -2.22 7.82
C VAL A 114 -3.45 -3.76 7.73
N LEU A 115 -2.61 -4.25 6.81
CA LEU A 115 -2.31 -5.67 6.60
C LEU A 115 -0.81 -5.83 6.30
N SER A 116 -0.33 -7.06 6.31
CA SER A 116 0.92 -7.44 5.65
C SER A 116 0.57 -8.26 4.41
N VAL A 117 0.71 -7.67 3.23
CA VAL A 117 0.35 -8.29 1.95
C VAL A 117 1.62 -8.45 1.11
N PRO A 118 1.90 -9.64 0.57
CA PRO A 118 3.12 -9.90 -0.17
C PRO A 118 3.13 -9.15 -1.51
N LEU A 119 4.33 -8.71 -1.95
CA LEU A 119 4.51 -7.95 -3.19
C LEU A 119 3.85 -8.57 -4.45
N PRO A 120 3.84 -9.91 -4.66
CA PRO A 120 3.10 -10.52 -5.77
C PRO A 120 1.61 -10.15 -5.81
N SER A 121 0.95 -10.10 -4.66
CA SER A 121 -0.49 -9.78 -4.55
C SER A 121 -0.76 -8.29 -4.80
N ILE A 122 0.19 -7.43 -4.41
CA ILE A 122 0.18 -6.01 -4.77
C ILE A 122 0.34 -5.84 -6.28
N SER A 123 1.31 -6.53 -6.88
CA SER A 123 1.58 -6.49 -8.32
C SER A 123 0.37 -6.94 -9.14
N SER A 124 -0.25 -8.06 -8.77
CA SER A 124 -1.49 -8.57 -9.38
C SER A 124 -2.64 -7.58 -9.24
N SER A 125 -2.78 -6.94 -8.07
CA SER A 125 -3.84 -5.94 -7.83
C SER A 125 -3.68 -4.65 -8.63
N LEU A 126 -2.46 -4.34 -9.11
CA LEU A 126 -2.19 -3.19 -9.96
C LEU A 126 -2.40 -3.50 -11.45
N SER A 127 -2.23 -4.76 -11.87
CA SER A 127 -2.46 -5.15 -13.25
C SER A 127 -3.96 -5.23 -13.57
N ASP A 128 -4.43 -4.48 -14.57
CA ASP A 128 -5.79 -4.57 -15.13
C ASP A 128 -6.09 -5.90 -15.85
N GLU A 129 -5.14 -6.84 -15.85
CA GLU A 129 -5.43 -8.21 -16.26
C GLU A 129 -6.40 -8.77 -15.21
N ASN A 130 -7.67 -9.00 -15.60
CA ASN A 130 -8.73 -9.61 -14.79
C ASN A 130 -8.41 -11.07 -14.37
N THR A 131 -7.18 -11.33 -13.97
CA THR A 131 -6.74 -12.48 -13.20
C THR A 131 -6.86 -12.07 -11.74
N ASP A 132 -8.09 -12.01 -11.22
CA ASP A 132 -8.30 -12.10 -9.77
C ASP A 132 -7.77 -13.49 -9.37
N ASP A 133 -6.48 -13.55 -9.06
CA ASP A 133 -5.85 -14.75 -8.54
C ASP A 133 -6.52 -15.03 -7.18
N GLU A 134 -6.92 -16.27 -6.92
CA GLU A 134 -7.62 -16.66 -5.67
C GLU A 134 -6.81 -16.22 -4.44
N LEU A 135 -5.47 -16.17 -4.58
CA LEU A 135 -4.52 -15.67 -3.58
C LEU A 135 -4.78 -14.19 -3.19
N THR A 136 -5.11 -13.33 -4.15
CA THR A 136 -5.40 -11.91 -3.86
C THR A 136 -6.64 -11.74 -3.00
N ILE A 137 -7.64 -12.61 -3.15
CA ILE A 137 -8.86 -12.56 -2.34
C ILE A 137 -8.53 -12.90 -0.88
N VAL A 138 -7.72 -13.94 -0.66
CA VAL A 138 -7.32 -14.37 0.69
C VAL A 138 -6.49 -13.29 1.39
N ASP A 139 -5.53 -12.70 0.70
CA ASP A 139 -4.63 -11.68 1.29
C ASP A 139 -5.37 -10.42 1.72
N PHE A 140 -6.48 -10.07 1.07
CA PHE A 140 -7.34 -8.94 1.44
C PHE A 140 -8.59 -9.36 2.24
N GLN A 141 -8.57 -10.55 2.85
CA GLN A 141 -9.66 -11.06 3.70
C GLN A 141 -11.02 -11.10 3.00
N GLY A 142 -11.04 -11.21 1.67
CA GLY A 142 -12.24 -11.17 0.85
C GLY A 142 -13.02 -9.84 0.89
N ASN A 143 -12.44 -8.78 1.48
CA ASN A 143 -13.09 -7.49 1.64
C ASN A 143 -12.54 -6.47 0.61
N PRO A 144 -13.35 -6.07 -0.40
CA PRO A 144 -12.92 -5.12 -1.43
C PRO A 144 -12.49 -3.75 -0.86
N LEU A 145 -13.03 -3.33 0.28
CA LEU A 145 -12.66 -2.08 0.93
C LEU A 145 -11.29 -2.18 1.61
N ILE A 146 -10.97 -3.32 2.22
CA ILE A 146 -9.64 -3.57 2.79
C ILE A 146 -8.59 -3.59 1.67
N LYS A 147 -8.89 -4.22 0.52
CA LYS A 147 -8.04 -4.14 -0.68
C LYS A 147 -7.80 -2.68 -1.09
N LYS A 148 -8.86 -1.88 -1.21
CA LYS A 148 -8.75 -0.46 -1.56
C LYS A 148 -7.91 0.34 -0.54
N LEU A 149 -8.14 0.11 0.75
CA LEU A 149 -7.41 0.75 1.84
C LEU A 149 -5.92 0.44 1.78
N TYR A 150 -5.56 -0.84 1.73
CA TYR A 150 -4.16 -1.27 1.67
C TYR A 150 -3.45 -0.73 0.42
N MET A 151 -4.11 -0.79 -0.75
CA MET A 151 -3.55 -0.25 -1.99
C MET A 151 -3.36 1.27 -1.93
N ALA A 152 -4.25 2.01 -1.27
CA ALA A 152 -4.07 3.44 -1.05
C ALA A 152 -2.87 3.74 -0.14
N GLN A 153 -2.68 2.95 0.93
CA GLN A 153 -1.51 3.08 1.81
C GLN A 153 -0.20 2.79 1.07
N PHE A 154 -0.17 1.75 0.25
CA PHE A 154 1.01 1.41 -0.56
C PHE A 154 1.34 2.51 -1.58
N MET A 155 0.32 3.01 -2.29
CA MET A 155 0.50 4.11 -3.24
C MET A 155 0.98 5.39 -2.54
N TYR A 156 0.45 5.69 -1.35
CA TYR A 156 0.90 6.81 -0.54
C TYR A 156 2.38 6.67 -0.13
N TYR A 157 2.79 5.49 0.34
CA TYR A 157 4.18 5.19 0.67
C TYR A 157 5.12 5.47 -0.52
N ILE A 158 4.78 4.94 -1.72
CA ILE A 158 5.57 5.17 -2.94
C ILE A 158 5.63 6.67 -3.27
N LYS A 159 4.49 7.36 -3.26
CA LYS A 159 4.42 8.79 -3.58
C LYS A 159 5.23 9.64 -2.60
N LYS A 160 5.22 9.32 -1.30
CA LYS A 160 6.04 10.00 -0.30
C LYS A 160 7.53 9.82 -0.54
N TYR A 161 7.95 8.61 -0.90
CA TYR A 161 9.35 8.35 -1.25
C TYR A 161 9.79 9.22 -2.43
N LEU A 162 8.97 9.22 -3.49
CA LEU A 162 9.20 10.05 -4.68
C LEU A 162 9.18 11.55 -4.37
N ALA A 163 8.25 12.00 -3.53
CA ALA A 163 8.15 13.40 -3.12
C ALA A 163 9.44 13.87 -2.42
N VAL A 164 9.97 13.07 -1.50
CA VAL A 164 11.22 13.40 -0.79
C VAL A 164 12.43 13.32 -1.73
N LYS A 165 12.54 12.29 -2.57
CA LYS A 165 13.60 12.17 -3.59
C LYS A 165 13.59 13.32 -4.58
N SER A 166 12.41 13.76 -5.02
CA SER A 166 12.26 14.82 -6.02
C SER A 166 12.92 16.13 -5.62
N LYS A 167 13.06 16.40 -4.31
CA LYS A 167 13.70 17.61 -3.76
C LYS A 167 15.17 17.75 -4.16
N GLN A 168 15.81 16.66 -4.60
CA GLN A 168 17.20 16.66 -5.07
C GLN A 168 17.34 17.10 -6.53
N TYR A 169 16.22 17.27 -7.25
CA TYR A 169 16.20 17.52 -8.68
C TYR A 169 15.61 18.89 -9.01
N ALA A 170 16.23 19.58 -9.97
CA ALA A 170 15.74 20.89 -10.43
C ALA A 170 14.51 20.80 -11.35
N LYS A 171 14.28 19.63 -11.98
CA LYS A 171 13.18 19.41 -12.93
C LYS A 171 12.20 18.41 -12.32
N VAL A 172 11.14 18.93 -11.72
CA VAL A 172 10.06 18.14 -11.10
C VAL A 172 8.72 18.51 -11.73
N LYS A 173 7.88 17.51 -12.01
CA LYS A 173 6.50 17.70 -12.48
C LYS A 173 5.54 16.86 -11.66
N ILE A 174 4.29 17.32 -11.53
CA ILE A 174 3.19 16.50 -11.00
C ILE A 174 2.56 15.77 -12.17
N GLU A 175 2.35 14.46 -12.04
CA GLU A 175 1.73 13.60 -13.04
C GLU A 175 0.58 12.79 -12.44
N THR A 176 -0.10 12.00 -13.29
CA THR A 176 -1.29 11.23 -12.89
C THR A 176 -0.94 9.90 -12.23
N ASP A 177 -1.82 9.45 -11.32
CA ASP A 177 -1.72 8.12 -10.71
C ASP A 177 -1.79 6.99 -11.73
N THR A 178 -2.47 7.19 -12.86
CA THR A 178 -2.48 6.24 -13.97
C THR A 178 -1.06 5.99 -14.50
N LEU A 179 -0.26 7.05 -14.66
CA LEU A 179 1.13 6.92 -15.11
C LEU A 179 2.00 6.23 -14.05
N LEU A 180 1.82 6.56 -12.77
CA LEU A 180 2.53 5.90 -11.67
C LEU A 180 2.24 4.41 -11.65
N LYS A 181 0.96 4.01 -11.73
CA LYS A 181 0.55 2.59 -11.76
C LYS A 181 1.24 1.83 -12.88
N VAL A 182 1.25 2.36 -14.10
CA VAL A 182 1.94 1.73 -15.25
C VAL A 182 3.42 1.52 -14.98
N ARG A 183 4.11 2.50 -14.37
CA ARG A 183 5.54 2.39 -14.06
C ARG A 183 5.79 1.42 -12.91
N LEU A 184 4.97 1.47 -11.88
CA LEU A 184 5.05 0.62 -10.70
C LEU A 184 4.85 -0.85 -11.06
N ILE A 185 3.93 -1.17 -11.98
CA ILE A 185 3.76 -2.54 -12.53
C ILE A 185 5.04 -3.02 -13.20
N HIS A 186 5.68 -2.19 -14.04
CA HIS A 186 6.94 -2.57 -14.69
C HIS A 186 8.05 -2.81 -13.67
N VAL A 187 8.18 -1.92 -12.68
CA VAL A 187 9.19 -2.05 -11.61
C VAL A 187 8.94 -3.29 -10.76
N LEU A 188 7.69 -3.55 -10.33
CA LEU A 188 7.35 -4.73 -9.54
C LEU A 188 7.62 -6.01 -10.32
N LYS A 189 7.29 -6.07 -11.62
CA LYS A 189 7.60 -7.22 -12.48
C LYS A 189 9.11 -7.46 -12.56
N ASP A 190 9.90 -6.41 -12.76
CA ASP A 190 11.36 -6.49 -12.82
C ASP A 190 11.96 -6.92 -11.46
N TYR A 191 11.54 -6.28 -10.37
CA TYR A 191 11.97 -6.60 -9.01
C TYR A 191 11.67 -8.05 -8.63
N LEU A 192 10.44 -8.53 -8.85
CA LEU A 192 10.03 -9.90 -8.53
C LEU A 192 10.76 -10.96 -9.36
N GLN A 193 11.19 -10.63 -10.58
CA GLN A 193 12.00 -11.52 -11.43
C GLN A 193 13.48 -11.50 -11.06
N ASN A 194 13.97 -10.38 -10.55
CA ASN A 194 15.38 -10.09 -10.31
C ASN A 194 15.60 -9.57 -8.88
N ILE A 195 15.08 -10.28 -7.87
CA ILE A 195 15.20 -9.88 -6.46
C ILE A 195 16.69 -9.60 -6.16
N PRO A 196 17.03 -8.40 -5.63
CA PRO A 196 18.41 -8.03 -5.39
C PRO A 196 19.15 -9.02 -4.48
N LEU A 197 20.30 -9.49 -4.94
CA LEU A 197 21.23 -10.34 -4.16
C LEU A 197 22.40 -9.53 -3.59
N ASN A 198 22.48 -8.25 -3.96
CA ASN A 198 23.53 -7.34 -3.54
C ASN A 198 22.88 -6.03 -3.11
N TYR A 199 23.28 -5.49 -1.96
CA TYR A 199 22.72 -4.26 -1.40
C TYR A 199 23.05 -2.98 -2.20
N LYS A 200 23.92 -3.05 -3.22
CA LYS A 200 24.28 -1.91 -4.07
C LYS A 200 23.23 -1.62 -5.14
N SER A 201 22.38 -0.62 -4.89
CA SER A 201 21.32 -0.15 -5.79
C SER A 201 21.77 0.15 -7.21
N GLN A 202 22.96 0.73 -7.39
CA GLN A 202 23.50 1.08 -8.71
C GLN A 202 23.59 -0.10 -9.70
N ILE A 203 23.67 -1.35 -9.21
CA ILE A 203 23.70 -2.56 -10.05
C ILE A 203 22.37 -2.73 -10.80
N TYR A 204 21.26 -2.36 -10.14
CA TYR A 204 19.90 -2.57 -10.61
C TYR A 204 19.33 -1.29 -11.24
N THR A 205 19.62 -0.13 -10.63
CA THR A 205 19.02 1.15 -11.00
C THR A 205 19.90 2.00 -11.93
N LYS A 206 21.20 1.68 -12.01
CA LYS A 206 22.25 2.49 -12.67
C LYS A 206 22.48 3.87 -12.03
N GLU A 207 21.87 4.12 -10.88
CA GLU A 207 22.02 5.35 -10.10
C GLU A 207 22.72 5.00 -8.78
N ASN A 208 23.78 5.73 -8.43
CA ASN A 208 24.49 5.49 -7.19
C ASN A 208 23.76 6.17 -6.02
N ASN A 209 23.41 5.39 -5.00
CA ASN A 209 22.69 5.88 -3.83
C ASN A 209 23.25 5.28 -2.52
N PRO A 210 24.39 5.81 -2.03
CA PRO A 210 25.04 5.26 -0.84
C PRO A 210 24.17 5.31 0.42
N GLU A 211 23.34 6.36 0.61
CA GLU A 211 22.44 6.45 1.77
C GLU A 211 21.42 5.29 1.78
N PHE A 212 20.92 4.89 0.60
CA PHE A 212 20.04 3.73 0.46
C PHE A 212 20.76 2.41 0.71
N ASP A 213 21.90 2.24 0.02
CA ASP A 213 22.68 1.00 0.09
C ASP A 213 23.08 0.68 1.54
N ASP A 214 23.58 1.67 2.27
CA ASP A 214 24.00 1.52 3.66
C ASP A 214 22.81 1.21 4.58
N PHE A 215 21.62 1.73 4.27
CA PHE A 215 20.41 1.50 5.06
C PHE A 215 19.84 0.09 4.83
N VAL A 216 19.71 -0.35 3.58
CA VAL A 216 19.24 -1.71 3.25
C VAL A 216 20.21 -2.76 3.80
N GLN A 217 21.51 -2.52 3.76
CA GLN A 217 22.49 -3.41 4.37
C GLN A 217 22.29 -3.56 5.90
N GLN A 218 21.91 -2.48 6.58
CA GLN A 218 21.60 -2.53 8.01
C GLN A 218 20.32 -3.32 8.29
N ILE A 219 19.27 -3.17 7.47
CA ILE A 219 18.04 -3.97 7.60
C ILE A 219 18.38 -5.46 7.47
N GLY A 220 19.13 -5.86 6.44
CA GLY A 220 19.52 -7.25 6.25
C GLY A 220 20.30 -7.83 7.44
N SER A 221 21.16 -7.01 8.06
CA SER A 221 21.90 -7.42 9.27
C SER A 221 20.97 -7.62 10.48
N ILE A 222 19.95 -6.77 10.63
CA ILE A 222 18.95 -6.89 11.71
C ILE A 222 18.08 -8.12 11.49
N ALA A 223 17.58 -8.33 10.26
CA ALA A 223 16.76 -9.47 9.90
C ALA A 223 17.49 -10.80 10.13
N GLU A 224 18.79 -10.87 9.83
CA GLU A 224 19.61 -12.02 10.20
C GLU A 224 19.55 -12.25 11.71
N HIS A 225 19.80 -11.23 12.53
CA HIS A 225 19.77 -11.38 14.00
C HIS A 225 18.40 -11.85 14.54
N GLU A 226 17.29 -11.29 14.05
CA GLU A 226 15.94 -11.66 14.49
C GLU A 226 15.57 -13.12 14.16
N LEU A 227 16.20 -13.73 13.15
CA LEU A 227 15.99 -15.14 12.82
C LEU A 227 16.71 -16.12 13.76
N TRP A 228 17.69 -15.66 14.55
CA TRP A 228 18.50 -16.50 15.45
C TRP A 228 18.14 -16.37 16.94
N ASP A 229 17.24 -15.45 17.29
CA ASP A 229 16.72 -15.23 18.66
C ASP A 229 15.35 -15.89 18.86
#